data_AF-A0A2J8AH46-F1
#
_entry.id   AF-A0A2J8AH46-F1
#
_cell.length_a   1.000
_cell.length_b   1.000
_cell.length_c   1.000
_cell.angle_alpha   90.00
_cell.angle_beta   90.00
_cell.angle_gamma   90.00
#
_symmetry.space_group_name_H-M   'P 1'
#
loop_
_entity.id
_entity.type
_entity.pdbx_description
1 polymer ?
#
loop_
_entity_poly.entity_id
_entity_poly.type
_entity_poly.pdbx_seq_one_letter_code
_entity_poly.pdbx_strand_id
1 'polypeptide(L)'
;MGADTDGWLLELVRPVGERPPLAALAPHLLRLFHAADCFPRGGLFSGFYAVSAAMRYERYWLELMADGIAASAKPPLDVAFAWFVHRQDPADYQRSVMQVHAPAAGQSVHPQPGQAFSFGVFMPKAWGTVAGGHPLWPPPAPGSAFDATAPLVHGEQTAFAPRVAAAMSRFSWQLHTWLRPHFLDQAFLRRAQDRYDRFLALHADHPAATLVPTADIALMWHTHVALSSSYTATCRQLFGAQAEPWRPDYVDLDLQQTAAAYGETARLYAAKYGEPYDGTDTGWLPQGLPYPLASAASPIAFALRVFDDNPQQAKQQAHIDKLAAVLPQAFSGPVPRSGAHALYAAWLASGRAIPVFNDLTCGKCCFTSRKSVRKETLKHTVTSLVSLAYFLELPAWDTHDYMEGIAARSGLWPSGSSRACGPPAFLPSDVERYLLADERMVGLAATLAGAGGGKGLQALPFGGAAPLWVLLAQNAHVVEAKGHLDKAWAEAANHGVGAMRACNQPRGRRRSFDSGVYYYGPTYYTTSPLYYGDAALG
;
A
#
# COMPACT_ATOMS: atom_id res chain seq x y z
N MET A 1 2.25 -33.59 -48.80
CA MET A 1 2.20 -33.89 -47.35
C MET A 1 3.36 -33.15 -46.70
N GLY A 2 3.04 -32.28 -45.75
CA GLY A 2 3.95 -31.32 -45.13
C GLY A 2 3.11 -30.16 -44.63
N ALA A 3 2.22 -30.45 -43.68
CA ALA A 3 1.28 -29.50 -43.10
C ALA A 3 1.99 -28.67 -42.03
N ASP A 4 2.22 -27.41 -42.39
CA ASP A 4 2.02 -26.20 -41.60
C ASP A 4 1.52 -26.39 -40.15
N THR A 5 2.40 -26.18 -39.16
CA THR A 5 2.07 -26.21 -37.71
C THR A 5 2.34 -24.89 -36.98
N ASP A 6 2.63 -23.79 -37.68
CA ASP A 6 2.99 -22.50 -37.01
C ASP A 6 2.00 -21.35 -37.28
N GLY A 7 0.84 -21.63 -37.89
CA GLY A 7 -0.13 -20.59 -38.28
C GLY A 7 -1.11 -20.10 -37.20
N TRP A 8 -1.44 -20.91 -36.18
CA TRP A 8 -2.52 -20.57 -35.23
C TRP A 8 -2.05 -19.79 -33.99
N LEU A 9 -0.75 -19.86 -33.65
CA LEU A 9 -0.15 -19.06 -32.57
C LEU A 9 -0.03 -17.57 -32.94
N LEU A 10 -0.16 -17.22 -34.23
CA LEU A 10 -0.23 -15.84 -34.72
C LEU A 10 -1.67 -15.29 -34.81
N GLU A 11 -2.70 -16.13 -34.64
CA GLU A 11 -4.11 -15.67 -34.60
C GLU A 11 -4.59 -15.29 -33.18
N LEU A 12 -3.80 -15.55 -32.13
CA LEU A 12 -3.97 -14.94 -30.80
C LEU A 12 -3.43 -13.50 -30.71
N VAL A 13 -2.99 -12.94 -31.84
CA VAL A 13 -2.38 -11.61 -31.95
C VAL A 13 -3.00 -10.84 -33.13
N ARG A 14 -4.18 -10.22 -32.93
CA ARG A 14 -4.53 -8.93 -33.58
C ARG A 14 -5.52 -8.12 -32.72
N PRO A 15 -5.38 -6.78 -32.63
CA PRO A 15 -4.15 -5.99 -32.56
C PRO A 15 -3.75 -5.71 -31.10
N VAL A 16 -2.52 -5.20 -30.93
CA VAL A 16 -1.96 -4.56 -29.72
C VAL A 16 -2.72 -3.25 -29.36
N GLY A 17 -4.05 -3.22 -29.53
CA GLY A 17 -4.89 -2.03 -29.46
C GLY A 17 -6.03 -2.06 -28.44
N GLU A 18 -6.37 -3.20 -27.84
CA GLU A 18 -7.49 -3.30 -26.87
C GLU A 18 -7.13 -3.93 -25.52
N ARG A 19 -5.94 -4.56 -25.38
CA ARG A 19 -5.53 -5.07 -24.06
C ARG A 19 -5.09 -3.91 -23.16
N PRO A 20 -5.58 -3.84 -21.91
CA PRO A 20 -5.14 -2.79 -21.00
C PRO A 20 -3.62 -2.89 -20.82
N PRO A 21 -2.90 -1.76 -20.76
CA PRO A 21 -1.44 -1.75 -20.62
C PRO A 21 -1.05 -2.11 -19.19
N LEU A 22 -1.19 -3.39 -18.80
CA LEU A 22 -1.02 -3.89 -17.43
C LEU A 22 0.35 -3.51 -16.86
N ALA A 23 1.42 -3.63 -17.65
CA ALA A 23 2.76 -3.22 -17.25
C ALA A 23 2.84 -1.71 -16.86
N ALA A 24 2.06 -0.85 -17.50
CA ALA A 24 1.97 0.58 -17.17
C ALA A 24 1.02 0.86 -15.98
N LEU A 25 0.04 0.00 -15.75
CA LEU A 25 -0.95 0.13 -14.69
C LEU A 25 -0.47 -0.47 -13.36
N ALA A 26 0.38 -1.50 -13.37
CA ALA A 26 0.87 -2.18 -12.18
C ALA A 26 1.47 -1.25 -11.10
N PRO A 27 2.25 -0.19 -11.42
CA PRO A 27 2.69 0.77 -10.41
C PRO A 27 1.56 1.46 -9.64
N HIS A 28 0.38 1.66 -10.26
CA HIS A 28 -0.79 2.26 -9.60
C HIS A 28 -1.40 1.29 -8.58
N LEU A 29 -1.45 -0.01 -8.90
CA LEU A 29 -1.83 -1.04 -7.94
C LEU A 29 -0.87 -1.05 -6.74
N LEU A 30 0.45 -0.97 -7.00
CA LEU A 30 1.44 -0.89 -5.93
C LEU A 30 1.23 0.34 -5.04
N ARG A 31 0.90 1.51 -5.60
CA ARG A 31 0.54 2.71 -4.80
C ARG A 31 -0.64 2.46 -3.86
N LEU A 32 -1.71 1.83 -4.35
CA LEU A 32 -2.87 1.48 -3.52
C LEU A 32 -2.47 0.55 -2.36
N PHE A 33 -1.67 -0.48 -2.63
CA PHE A 33 -1.18 -1.39 -1.59
C PHE A 33 -0.23 -0.70 -0.61
N HIS A 34 0.64 0.20 -1.08
CA HIS A 34 1.47 1.03 -0.20
C HIS A 34 0.59 1.86 0.74
N ALA A 35 -0.48 2.47 0.23
CA ALA A 35 -1.36 3.30 1.02
C ALA A 35 -2.14 2.47 2.07
N ALA A 36 -2.64 1.29 1.68
CA ALA A 36 -3.29 0.34 2.59
C ALA A 36 -2.33 -0.17 3.68
N ASP A 37 -1.08 -0.49 3.32
CA ASP A 37 -0.05 -0.91 4.29
C ASP A 37 0.41 0.25 5.17
N CYS A 38 0.34 1.51 4.73
CA CYS A 38 0.64 2.70 5.55
C CYS A 38 -0.51 3.13 6.46
N PHE A 39 -1.69 2.52 6.33
CA PHE A 39 -2.84 2.86 7.17
C PHE A 39 -2.56 2.48 8.65
N PRO A 40 -2.89 3.34 9.63
CA PRO A 40 -2.71 3.03 11.05
C PRO A 40 -3.58 1.84 11.52
N ARG A 41 -3.36 1.34 12.73
CA ARG A 41 -4.07 0.20 13.35
C ARG A 41 -3.84 -1.16 12.69
N GLY A 42 -2.60 -1.47 12.34
CA GLY A 42 -2.27 -2.77 11.73
C GLY A 42 -2.48 -2.83 10.21
N GLY A 43 -2.96 -1.74 9.60
CA GLY A 43 -3.15 -1.61 8.15
C GLY A 43 -4.62 -1.72 7.79
N LEU A 44 -4.93 -1.40 6.54
CA LEU A 44 -6.30 -1.47 6.05
C LEU A 44 -6.62 -2.89 5.55
N PHE A 45 -6.37 -3.89 6.37
CA PHE A 45 -6.52 -5.30 5.97
C PHE A 45 -7.49 -6.06 6.86
N SER A 46 -7.71 -5.60 8.08
CA SER A 46 -8.54 -6.28 9.08
C SER A 46 -9.08 -5.30 10.13
N GLY A 47 -9.89 -5.83 11.03
CA GLY A 47 -10.43 -5.14 12.19
C GLY A 47 -11.47 -4.08 11.82
N PHE A 48 -11.70 -3.16 12.76
CA PHE A 48 -12.76 -2.16 12.65
C PHE A 48 -12.71 -1.37 11.34
N TYR A 49 -11.52 -0.90 10.94
CA TYR A 49 -11.40 -0.05 9.75
C TYR A 49 -11.57 -0.81 8.43
N ALA A 50 -11.29 -2.11 8.39
CA ALA A 50 -11.64 -2.95 7.24
C ALA A 50 -13.17 -3.09 7.09
N VAL A 51 -13.88 -3.29 8.21
CA VAL A 51 -15.35 -3.35 8.20
C VAL A 51 -15.96 -1.99 7.83
N SER A 52 -15.45 -0.91 8.44
CA SER A 52 -15.87 0.46 8.12
C SER A 52 -15.68 0.77 6.62
N ALA A 53 -14.52 0.40 6.06
CA ALA A 53 -14.23 0.55 4.63
C ALA A 53 -15.26 -0.17 3.75
N ALA A 54 -15.55 -1.44 4.05
CA ALA A 54 -16.52 -2.24 3.30
C ALA A 54 -17.95 -1.68 3.40
N MET A 55 -18.35 -1.23 4.60
CA MET A 55 -19.65 -0.58 4.84
C MET A 55 -19.79 0.72 4.06
N ARG A 56 -18.77 1.58 4.09
CA ARG A 56 -18.73 2.84 3.36
C ARG A 56 -18.74 2.63 1.84
N TYR A 57 -18.05 1.58 1.37
CA TYR A 57 -18.06 1.17 -0.03
C TYR A 57 -19.45 0.73 -0.48
N GLU A 58 -20.10 -0.19 0.26
CA GLU A 58 -21.43 -0.69 -0.09
C GLU A 58 -22.50 0.41 -0.04
N ARG A 59 -22.49 1.24 1.02
CA ARG A 59 -23.56 2.22 1.27
C ARG A 59 -23.47 3.52 0.50
N TYR A 60 -22.25 4.01 0.24
CA TYR A 60 -22.07 5.36 -0.31
C TYR A 60 -21.39 5.34 -1.68
N TRP A 61 -20.34 4.55 -1.83
CA TRP A 61 -19.58 4.58 -3.08
C TRP A 61 -20.34 3.97 -4.25
N LEU A 62 -21.05 2.87 -4.05
CA LEU A 62 -21.85 2.27 -5.12
C LEU A 62 -22.99 3.17 -5.59
N GLU A 63 -23.63 3.92 -4.69
CA GLU A 63 -24.65 4.91 -5.05
C GLU A 63 -24.06 6.00 -5.96
N LEU A 64 -22.89 6.55 -5.62
CA LEU A 64 -22.19 7.53 -6.46
C LEU A 64 -21.81 6.99 -7.85
N MET A 65 -21.46 5.71 -7.94
CA MET A 65 -21.15 5.04 -9.21
C MET A 65 -22.43 4.84 -10.05
N ALA A 66 -23.52 4.43 -9.41
CA ALA A 66 -24.80 4.18 -10.08
C ALA A 66 -25.43 5.46 -10.65
N ASP A 67 -25.29 6.59 -9.95
CA ASP A 67 -25.74 7.90 -10.39
C ASP A 67 -24.85 8.54 -11.47
N GLY A 68 -23.74 7.89 -11.83
CA GLY A 68 -22.76 8.41 -12.80
C GLY A 68 -21.92 9.58 -12.29
N ILE A 69 -22.13 10.02 -11.04
CA ILE A 69 -21.41 11.13 -10.40
C ILE A 69 -19.93 10.76 -10.22
N ALA A 70 -19.64 9.50 -9.92
CA ALA A 70 -18.29 9.02 -9.69
C ALA A 70 -17.51 8.61 -10.96
N ALA A 71 -18.01 8.84 -12.17
CA ALA A 71 -17.36 8.36 -13.41
C ALA A 71 -15.88 8.77 -13.57
N SER A 72 -15.48 9.91 -12.97
CA SER A 72 -14.09 10.39 -12.91
C SER A 72 -13.58 10.67 -11.49
N ALA A 73 -14.38 10.33 -10.47
CA ALA A 73 -14.05 10.64 -9.08
C ALA A 73 -13.11 9.59 -8.47
N LYS A 74 -12.31 9.98 -7.48
CA LYS A 74 -11.40 9.08 -6.78
C LYS A 74 -11.97 8.73 -5.40
N PRO A 75 -12.23 7.45 -5.09
CA PRO A 75 -12.73 7.07 -3.78
C PRO A 75 -11.73 7.44 -2.67
N PRO A 76 -12.18 7.69 -1.42
CA PRO A 76 -11.25 7.76 -0.30
C PRO A 76 -10.51 6.43 -0.16
N LEU A 77 -9.27 6.47 0.35
CA LEU A 77 -8.36 5.31 0.37
C LEU A 77 -9.00 4.04 0.92
N ASP A 78 -9.80 4.16 1.99
CA ASP A 78 -10.40 3.01 2.63
C ASP A 78 -11.44 2.31 1.74
N VAL A 79 -12.32 3.10 1.14
CA VAL A 79 -13.28 2.66 0.13
C VAL A 79 -12.57 2.12 -1.11
N ALA A 80 -11.50 2.77 -1.57
CA ALA A 80 -10.74 2.36 -2.76
C ALA A 80 -10.19 0.93 -2.61
N PHE A 81 -9.65 0.61 -1.44
CA PHE A 81 -9.11 -0.72 -1.16
C PHE A 81 -10.22 -1.76 -0.98
N ALA A 82 -11.30 -1.47 -0.26
CA ALA A 82 -12.45 -2.38 -0.17
C ALA A 82 -13.06 -2.68 -1.55
N TRP A 83 -13.16 -1.66 -2.41
CA TRP A 83 -13.63 -1.83 -3.78
C TRP A 83 -12.65 -2.61 -4.66
N PHE A 84 -11.34 -2.44 -4.49
CA PHE A 84 -10.34 -3.30 -5.11
C PHE A 84 -10.54 -4.76 -4.70
N VAL A 85 -10.69 -5.04 -3.41
CA VAL A 85 -10.85 -6.39 -2.86
C VAL A 85 -12.10 -7.07 -3.40
N HIS A 86 -13.25 -6.38 -3.42
CA HIS A 86 -14.49 -6.95 -3.98
C HIS A 86 -14.32 -7.38 -5.44
N ARG A 87 -13.59 -6.58 -6.25
CA ARG A 87 -13.33 -6.91 -7.66
C ARG A 87 -12.44 -8.14 -7.85
N GLN A 88 -11.66 -8.56 -6.84
CA GLN A 88 -10.81 -9.75 -6.91
C GLN A 88 -11.60 -11.06 -6.93
N ASP A 89 -12.90 -10.99 -6.63
CA ASP A 89 -13.88 -12.03 -6.96
C ASP A 89 -14.82 -11.51 -8.05
N PRO A 90 -14.44 -11.64 -9.34
CA PRO A 90 -15.18 -10.98 -10.42
C PRO A 90 -16.60 -11.54 -10.61
N ALA A 91 -16.85 -12.80 -10.26
CA ALA A 91 -18.17 -13.41 -10.31
C ALA A 91 -19.07 -12.86 -9.19
N ASP A 92 -18.55 -12.80 -7.96
CA ASP A 92 -19.27 -12.20 -6.83
C ASP A 92 -19.51 -10.70 -7.04
N TYR A 93 -18.50 -9.96 -7.50
CA TYR A 93 -18.61 -8.55 -7.82
C TYR A 93 -19.76 -8.25 -8.78
N GLN A 94 -19.82 -8.99 -9.89
CA GLN A 94 -20.87 -8.80 -10.89
C GLN A 94 -22.26 -9.11 -10.31
N ARG A 95 -22.39 -10.14 -9.47
CA ARG A 95 -23.66 -10.53 -8.85
C ARG A 95 -24.11 -9.53 -7.80
N SER A 96 -23.24 -9.19 -6.85
CA SER A 96 -23.56 -8.40 -5.67
C SER A 96 -23.77 -6.92 -6.00
N VAL A 97 -23.01 -6.34 -6.92
CA VAL A 97 -23.22 -4.93 -7.29
C VAL A 97 -24.57 -4.75 -8.01
N MET A 98 -24.96 -5.68 -8.87
CA MET A 98 -26.27 -5.66 -9.54
C MET A 98 -27.45 -5.82 -8.56
N GLN A 99 -27.24 -6.46 -7.41
CA GLN A 99 -28.27 -6.60 -6.37
C GLN A 99 -28.50 -5.31 -5.58
N VAL A 100 -27.45 -4.53 -5.31
CA VAL A 100 -27.54 -3.31 -4.48
C VAL A 100 -27.92 -2.09 -5.30
N HIS A 101 -27.24 -1.89 -6.44
CA HIS A 101 -27.48 -0.75 -7.31
C HIS A 101 -27.44 -1.18 -8.77
N ALA A 102 -28.60 -1.53 -9.32
CA ALA A 102 -28.74 -1.72 -10.77
C ALA A 102 -28.40 -0.37 -11.45
N PRO A 103 -27.35 -0.30 -12.29
CA PRO A 103 -26.95 0.95 -12.91
C PRO A 103 -28.08 1.49 -13.80
N ALA A 104 -28.27 2.81 -13.78
CA ALA A 104 -29.15 3.47 -14.74
C ALA A 104 -28.68 3.19 -16.18
N ALA A 105 -29.58 3.28 -17.16
CA ALA A 105 -29.26 3.01 -18.56
C ALA A 105 -28.04 3.84 -19.02
N GLY A 106 -26.98 3.16 -19.49
CA GLY A 106 -25.74 3.78 -19.94
C GLY A 106 -24.71 4.06 -18.84
N GLN A 107 -25.01 3.80 -17.56
CA GLN A 107 -24.06 3.89 -16.46
C GLN A 107 -23.34 2.57 -16.22
N SER A 108 -22.12 2.65 -15.68
CA SER A 108 -21.30 1.48 -15.37
C SER A 108 -20.78 1.56 -13.94
N VAL A 109 -20.99 0.47 -13.21
CA VAL A 109 -20.39 0.24 -11.89
C VAL A 109 -18.97 -0.33 -12.00
N HIS A 110 -18.46 -0.54 -13.22
CA HIS A 110 -17.06 -0.89 -13.44
C HIS A 110 -16.19 0.36 -13.44
N PRO A 111 -14.98 0.30 -12.85
CA PRO A 111 -14.06 1.42 -12.86
C PRO A 111 -13.63 1.76 -14.28
N GLN A 112 -13.41 3.04 -14.55
CA GLN A 112 -12.58 3.45 -15.68
C GLN A 112 -11.11 3.07 -15.42
N PRO A 113 -10.27 2.87 -16.45
CA PRO A 113 -8.86 2.48 -16.26
C PRO A 113 -8.09 3.40 -15.31
N GLY A 114 -8.29 4.72 -15.39
CA GLY A 114 -7.68 5.70 -14.49
C GLY A 114 -8.28 5.75 -13.08
N GLN A 115 -9.37 5.04 -12.84
CA GLN A 115 -10.08 4.97 -11.55
C GLN A 115 -9.77 3.69 -10.78
N ALA A 116 -9.42 2.60 -11.48
CA ALA A 116 -9.34 1.26 -10.91
C ALA A 116 -8.42 1.13 -9.69
N PHE A 117 -7.40 1.99 -9.58
CA PHE A 117 -6.42 2.01 -8.49
C PHE A 117 -6.29 3.40 -7.86
N SER A 118 -7.09 4.37 -8.29
CA SER A 118 -6.98 5.74 -7.80
C SER A 118 -7.67 5.88 -6.46
N PHE A 119 -7.16 6.81 -5.65
CA PHE A 119 -7.73 7.14 -4.36
C PHE A 119 -7.40 8.58 -4.02
N GLY A 120 -8.28 9.25 -3.27
CA GLY A 120 -8.04 10.61 -2.82
C GLY A 120 -9.18 11.21 -2.03
N VAL A 121 -8.96 12.45 -1.61
CA VAL A 121 -9.86 13.20 -0.69
C VAL A 121 -10.48 14.44 -1.33
N PHE A 122 -10.39 14.56 -2.66
CA PHE A 122 -10.71 15.78 -3.40
C PHE A 122 -12.14 15.80 -3.97
N MET A 123 -13.11 15.18 -3.28
CA MET A 123 -14.52 15.14 -3.71
C MET A 123 -15.57 15.36 -2.60
N PRO A 124 -15.36 16.29 -1.65
CA PRO A 124 -16.25 16.43 -0.48
C PRO A 124 -17.70 16.76 -0.84
N LYS A 125 -17.93 17.53 -1.92
CA LYS A 125 -19.28 17.88 -2.37
C LYS A 125 -20.06 16.67 -2.88
N ALA A 126 -19.47 15.88 -3.77
CA ALA A 126 -20.08 14.67 -4.30
C ALA A 126 -20.27 13.62 -3.20
N TRP A 127 -19.28 13.44 -2.32
CA TRP A 127 -19.43 12.54 -1.18
C TRP A 127 -20.61 12.94 -0.27
N GLY A 128 -20.77 14.24 0.00
CA GLY A 128 -21.87 14.75 0.83
C GLY A 128 -23.27 14.54 0.25
N THR A 129 -23.43 14.30 -1.06
CA THR A 129 -24.76 14.03 -1.64
C THR A 129 -25.31 12.68 -1.25
N VAL A 130 -24.45 11.67 -1.07
CA VAL A 130 -24.85 10.30 -0.68
C VAL A 130 -24.59 10.00 0.79
N ALA A 131 -23.56 10.62 1.38
CA ALA A 131 -23.10 10.29 2.72
C ALA A 131 -23.57 11.32 3.77
N GLY A 132 -24.20 12.41 3.35
CA GLY A 132 -24.66 13.49 4.22
C GLY A 132 -23.51 14.05 5.07
N GLY A 133 -23.66 13.97 6.40
CA GLY A 133 -22.65 14.41 7.37
C GLY A 133 -21.49 13.42 7.59
N HIS A 134 -21.54 12.22 7.02
CA HIS A 134 -20.49 11.23 7.19
C HIS A 134 -19.20 11.71 6.51
N PRO A 135 -18.05 11.77 7.21
CA PRO A 135 -16.82 12.34 6.66
C PRO A 135 -16.28 11.53 5.49
N LEU A 136 -15.68 12.23 4.52
CA LEU A 136 -14.96 11.63 3.39
C LEU A 136 -13.63 11.02 3.85
N TRP A 137 -12.89 11.74 4.68
CA TRP A 137 -11.61 11.32 5.24
C TRP A 137 -11.27 12.15 6.49
N PRO A 138 -10.62 11.56 7.51
CA PRO A 138 -10.39 10.12 7.69
C PRO A 138 -11.70 9.34 7.93
N PRO A 139 -11.71 8.00 7.81
CA PRO A 139 -12.86 7.20 8.22
C PRO A 139 -13.23 7.48 9.68
N PRO A 140 -14.53 7.50 10.04
CA PRO A 140 -15.00 7.70 11.40
C PRO A 140 -14.38 6.70 12.39
N ALA A 141 -14.16 7.17 13.62
CA ALA A 141 -13.64 6.34 14.69
C ALA A 141 -14.72 5.40 15.28
N PRO A 142 -14.31 4.27 15.88
CA PRO A 142 -15.22 3.40 16.63
C PRO A 142 -16.02 4.17 17.68
N GLY A 143 -17.33 4.00 17.67
CA GLY A 143 -18.26 4.65 18.61
C GLY A 143 -18.49 6.14 18.37
N SER A 144 -17.95 6.73 17.31
CA SER A 144 -18.29 8.09 16.92
C SER A 144 -19.73 8.19 16.39
N ALA A 145 -20.28 9.40 16.32
CA ALA A 145 -21.64 9.64 15.80
C ALA A 145 -21.82 9.18 14.33
N PHE A 146 -20.71 9.01 13.60
CA PHE A 146 -20.69 8.54 12.22
C PHE A 146 -20.06 7.14 12.09
N ASP A 147 -20.05 6.32 13.15
CA ASP A 147 -19.54 4.95 13.07
C ASP A 147 -20.28 4.13 11.99
N ALA A 148 -19.61 3.90 10.86
CA ALA A 148 -20.16 3.19 9.71
C ALA A 148 -20.55 1.73 9.99
N THR A 149 -20.10 1.16 11.12
CA THR A 149 -20.31 -0.23 11.49
C THR A 149 -21.49 -0.42 12.44
N ALA A 150 -22.02 0.67 13.01
CA ALA A 150 -23.17 0.64 13.93
C ALA A 150 -24.39 -0.15 13.38
N PRO A 151 -24.73 -0.04 12.08
CA PRO A 151 -25.77 -0.88 11.47
C PRO A 151 -25.60 -2.39 11.68
N LEU A 152 -24.39 -2.91 11.45
CA LEU A 152 -24.09 -4.34 11.62
C LEU A 152 -24.25 -4.77 13.08
N VAL A 153 -23.81 -3.92 14.01
CA VAL A 153 -23.93 -4.17 15.46
C VAL A 153 -25.40 -4.20 15.90
N HIS A 154 -26.28 -3.45 15.23
CA HIS A 154 -27.72 -3.46 15.46
C HIS A 154 -28.48 -4.55 14.68
N GLY A 155 -27.77 -5.43 13.96
CA GLY A 155 -28.36 -6.54 13.23
C GLY A 155 -28.96 -6.17 11.88
N GLU A 156 -28.63 -4.99 11.32
CA GLU A 156 -29.02 -4.65 9.95
C GLU A 156 -28.36 -5.61 8.96
N GLN A 157 -29.16 -6.11 8.01
CA GLN A 157 -28.66 -6.93 6.92
C GLN A 157 -27.90 -6.07 5.91
N THR A 158 -26.81 -6.61 5.38
CA THR A 158 -25.97 -5.98 4.36
C THR A 158 -25.77 -6.96 3.22
N ALA A 159 -25.51 -6.46 2.01
CA ALA A 159 -25.45 -7.30 0.82
C ALA A 159 -24.14 -8.10 0.77
N PHE A 160 -23.00 -7.46 1.02
CA PHE A 160 -21.69 -8.10 0.86
C PHE A 160 -20.58 -7.54 1.76
N ALA A 161 -20.76 -6.39 2.44
CA ALA A 161 -19.74 -5.72 3.22
C ALA A 161 -19.01 -6.65 4.24
N PRO A 162 -19.71 -7.50 5.02
CA PRO A 162 -19.08 -8.53 5.86
C PRO A 162 -18.10 -9.46 5.13
N ARG A 163 -18.47 -9.91 3.92
CA ARG A 163 -17.63 -10.83 3.11
C ARG A 163 -16.41 -10.10 2.55
N VAL A 164 -16.59 -8.88 2.04
CA VAL A 164 -15.49 -8.04 1.56
C VAL A 164 -14.51 -7.76 2.69
N ALA A 165 -15.00 -7.34 3.87
CA ALA A 165 -14.16 -7.07 5.03
C ALA A 165 -13.34 -8.30 5.46
N ALA A 166 -13.94 -9.49 5.45
CA ALA A 166 -13.24 -10.74 5.77
C ALA A 166 -12.12 -11.07 4.75
N ALA A 167 -12.36 -10.77 3.46
CA ALA A 167 -11.42 -11.05 2.38
C ALA A 167 -10.20 -10.10 2.37
N MET A 168 -10.32 -8.88 2.92
CA MET A 168 -9.25 -7.86 2.88
C MET A 168 -7.91 -8.36 3.45
N SER A 169 -7.94 -9.23 4.47
CA SER A 169 -6.74 -9.77 5.13
C SER A 169 -5.86 -10.60 4.19
N ARG A 170 -6.45 -11.22 3.16
CA ARG A 170 -5.77 -12.09 2.18
C ARG A 170 -4.77 -11.35 1.30
N PHE A 171 -4.86 -10.02 1.24
CA PHE A 171 -4.04 -9.16 0.37
C PHE A 171 -2.86 -8.50 1.10
N SER A 172 -2.79 -8.62 2.42
CA SER A 172 -1.79 -7.94 3.27
C SER A 172 -0.33 -8.28 2.97
N TRP A 173 -0.07 -9.50 2.49
CA TRP A 173 1.28 -10.03 2.31
C TRP A 173 1.81 -9.87 0.88
N GLN A 174 0.96 -9.56 -0.10
CA GLN A 174 1.36 -9.62 -1.51
C GLN A 174 2.38 -8.55 -1.87
N LEU A 175 2.17 -7.33 -1.36
CA LEU A 175 3.08 -6.20 -1.58
C LEU A 175 4.49 -6.52 -1.07
N HIS A 176 4.63 -7.37 -0.05
CA HIS A 176 5.93 -7.74 0.52
C HIS A 176 6.91 -8.19 -0.57
N THR A 177 6.50 -9.10 -1.45
CA THR A 177 7.35 -9.56 -2.55
C THR A 177 7.59 -8.47 -3.61
N TRP A 178 6.58 -7.63 -3.83
CA TRP A 178 6.60 -6.55 -4.81
C TRP A 178 7.38 -5.32 -4.37
N LEU A 179 7.80 -5.23 -3.09
CA LEU A 179 8.73 -4.20 -2.59
C LEU A 179 10.17 -4.37 -3.09
N ARG A 180 10.45 -5.37 -3.93
CA ARG A 180 11.74 -5.51 -4.60
C ARG A 180 11.79 -4.58 -5.84
N PRO A 181 12.88 -3.79 -6.04
CA PRO A 181 12.90 -2.72 -7.05
C PRO A 181 12.58 -3.15 -8.48
N HIS A 182 12.89 -4.39 -8.87
CA HIS A 182 12.61 -4.86 -10.23
C HIS A 182 11.11 -4.95 -10.56
N PHE A 183 10.20 -4.98 -9.57
CA PHE A 183 8.76 -4.83 -9.80
C PHE A 183 8.33 -3.41 -10.21
N LEU A 184 9.28 -2.46 -10.24
CA LEU A 184 9.14 -1.15 -10.86
C LEU A 184 10.03 -1.01 -12.09
N ASP A 185 10.68 -2.09 -12.56
CA ASP A 185 11.46 -2.04 -13.79
C ASP A 185 10.56 -2.20 -15.03
N GLN A 186 10.69 -1.29 -15.99
CA GLN A 186 9.87 -1.32 -17.20
C GLN A 186 10.07 -2.60 -18.03
N ALA A 187 11.30 -3.11 -18.15
CA ALA A 187 11.56 -4.33 -18.90
C ALA A 187 11.03 -5.56 -18.16
N PHE A 188 11.16 -5.58 -16.82
CA PHE A 188 10.61 -6.66 -16.01
C PHE A 188 9.09 -6.70 -16.08
N LEU A 189 8.41 -5.55 -15.97
CA LEU A 189 6.96 -5.46 -16.03
C LEU A 189 6.40 -5.89 -17.39
N ARG A 190 7.09 -5.55 -18.50
CA ARG A 190 6.72 -6.06 -19.83
C ARG A 190 6.85 -7.59 -19.90
N ARG A 191 7.96 -8.14 -19.42
CA ARG A 191 8.15 -9.60 -19.36
C ARG A 191 7.10 -10.28 -18.47
N ALA A 192 6.73 -9.67 -17.35
CA ALA A 192 5.70 -10.17 -16.46
C ALA A 192 4.33 -10.24 -17.16
N GLN A 193 4.00 -9.23 -17.97
CA GLN A 193 2.79 -9.23 -18.80
C GLN A 193 2.81 -10.35 -19.84
N ASP A 194 3.93 -10.56 -20.55
CA ASP A 194 4.06 -11.66 -21.52
C ASP A 194 3.87 -13.03 -20.85
N ARG A 195 4.42 -13.19 -19.64
CA ARG A 195 4.27 -14.42 -18.85
C ARG A 195 2.86 -14.63 -18.32
N TYR A 196 2.16 -13.55 -17.99
CA TYR A 196 0.75 -13.59 -17.62
C TYR A 196 -0.15 -13.99 -18.80
N ASP A 197 0.11 -13.49 -20.01
CA ASP A 197 -0.61 -13.90 -21.22
C ASP A 197 -0.41 -15.41 -21.47
N ARG A 198 0.82 -15.91 -21.30
CA ARG A 198 1.12 -17.35 -21.34
C ARG A 198 0.41 -18.15 -20.25
N PHE A 199 0.19 -17.57 -19.08
CA PHE A 199 -0.52 -18.20 -17.96
C PHE A 199 -2.02 -18.33 -18.25
N LEU A 200 -2.65 -17.32 -18.85
CA LEU A 200 -4.03 -17.42 -19.33
C LEU A 200 -4.18 -18.50 -20.40
N ALA A 201 -3.25 -18.56 -21.36
CA ALA A 201 -3.25 -19.60 -22.38
C ALA A 201 -2.96 -21.01 -21.78
N LEU A 202 -2.25 -21.09 -20.65
CA LEU A 202 -2.07 -22.36 -19.94
C LEU A 202 -3.37 -22.82 -19.28
N HIS A 203 -4.16 -21.89 -18.72
CA HIS A 203 -5.49 -22.20 -18.18
C HIS A 203 -6.45 -22.67 -19.27
N ALA A 204 -6.43 -22.03 -20.46
CA ALA A 204 -7.26 -22.44 -21.58
C ALA A 204 -6.99 -23.89 -22.03
N ASP A 205 -5.73 -24.31 -22.06
CA ASP A 205 -5.34 -25.68 -22.42
C ASP A 205 -5.64 -26.70 -21.32
N HIS A 206 -5.61 -26.27 -20.06
CA HIS A 206 -5.74 -27.12 -18.88
C HIS A 206 -6.81 -26.57 -17.91
N PRO A 207 -8.09 -26.48 -18.31
CA PRO A 207 -9.12 -25.81 -17.51
C PRO A 207 -9.43 -26.50 -16.18
N ALA A 208 -9.12 -27.81 -16.06
CA ALA A 208 -9.29 -28.58 -14.83
C ALA A 208 -8.08 -28.49 -13.88
N ALA A 209 -6.95 -27.92 -14.31
CA ALA A 209 -5.77 -27.79 -13.47
C ALA A 209 -5.87 -26.57 -12.56
N THR A 210 -5.59 -26.75 -11.27
CA THR A 210 -5.42 -25.64 -10.32
C THR A 210 -4.07 -24.97 -10.59
N LEU A 211 -4.10 -23.81 -11.24
CA LEU A 211 -2.88 -23.06 -11.56
C LEU A 211 -2.54 -22.04 -10.47
N VAL A 212 -1.26 -22.00 -10.07
CA VAL A 212 -0.75 -21.06 -9.05
C VAL A 212 0.27 -20.10 -9.70
N PRO A 213 0.00 -18.77 -9.71
CA PRO A 213 0.88 -17.80 -10.35
C PRO A 213 2.18 -17.56 -9.57
N THR A 214 3.29 -17.32 -10.30
CA THR A 214 4.48 -16.64 -9.76
C THR A 214 4.15 -15.19 -9.39
N ALA A 215 5.00 -14.53 -8.60
CA ALA A 215 4.71 -13.20 -8.06
C ALA A 215 4.55 -12.11 -9.13
N ASP A 216 5.27 -12.22 -10.25
CA ASP A 216 5.15 -11.34 -11.41
C ASP A 216 3.84 -11.56 -12.19
N ILE A 217 3.44 -12.83 -12.39
CA ILE A 217 2.16 -13.20 -13.01
C ILE A 217 1.00 -12.75 -12.13
N ALA A 218 1.10 -12.95 -10.81
CA ALA A 218 0.09 -12.54 -9.85
C ALA A 218 -0.12 -11.02 -9.85
N LEU A 219 0.95 -10.22 -9.94
CA LEU A 219 0.85 -8.77 -10.05
C LEU A 219 0.03 -8.35 -11.29
N MET A 220 0.29 -8.97 -12.44
CA MET A 220 -0.45 -8.69 -13.68
C MET A 220 -1.91 -9.16 -13.58
N TRP A 221 -2.15 -10.34 -13.00
CA TRP A 221 -3.50 -10.85 -12.79
C TRP A 221 -4.33 -9.93 -11.88
N HIS A 222 -3.81 -9.55 -10.71
CA HIS A 222 -4.49 -8.62 -9.80
C HIS A 222 -4.76 -7.25 -10.45
N THR A 223 -3.83 -6.78 -11.27
CA THR A 223 -4.00 -5.54 -12.05
C THR A 223 -5.13 -5.70 -13.07
N HIS A 224 -5.18 -6.82 -13.79
CA HIS A 224 -6.20 -7.04 -14.82
C HIS A 224 -7.59 -7.24 -14.22
N VAL A 225 -7.73 -8.07 -13.18
CA VAL A 225 -9.02 -8.34 -12.51
C VAL A 225 -9.63 -7.07 -11.91
N ALA A 226 -8.80 -6.16 -11.41
CA ALA A 226 -9.26 -4.87 -10.94
C ALA A 226 -9.90 -4.01 -12.05
N LEU A 227 -9.57 -4.23 -13.32
CA LEU A 227 -10.24 -3.58 -14.46
C LEU A 227 -11.55 -4.28 -14.86
N SER A 228 -12.09 -5.15 -14.00
CA SER A 228 -13.33 -5.94 -14.07
C SER A 228 -14.04 -6.09 -15.42
N SER A 229 -14.53 -5.02 -16.05
CA SER A 229 -15.10 -5.06 -17.41
C SER A 229 -14.13 -5.63 -18.45
N SER A 230 -12.87 -5.16 -18.47
CA SER A 230 -11.81 -5.64 -19.36
C SER A 230 -11.46 -7.10 -19.09
N TYR A 231 -11.43 -7.49 -17.81
CA TYR A 231 -11.11 -8.86 -17.42
C TYR A 231 -12.20 -9.84 -17.86
N THR A 232 -13.47 -9.49 -17.63
CA THR A 232 -14.63 -10.28 -18.07
C THR A 232 -14.64 -10.44 -19.59
N ALA A 233 -14.37 -9.37 -20.34
CA ALA A 233 -14.27 -9.43 -21.80
C ALA A 233 -13.16 -10.39 -22.25
N THR A 234 -11.98 -10.31 -21.62
CA THR A 234 -10.85 -11.20 -21.92
C THR A 234 -11.17 -12.66 -21.61
N CYS A 235 -11.80 -12.95 -20.45
CA CYS A 235 -12.19 -14.32 -20.09
C CYS A 235 -13.17 -14.91 -21.11
N ARG A 236 -14.16 -14.12 -21.56
CA ARG A 236 -15.12 -14.57 -22.59
C ARG A 236 -14.47 -14.83 -23.94
N GLN A 237 -13.45 -14.05 -24.29
CA GLN A 237 -12.69 -14.24 -25.51
C GLN A 237 -11.83 -15.51 -25.45
N LEU A 238 -11.16 -15.77 -24.33
CA LEU A 238 -10.19 -16.87 -24.19
C LEU A 238 -10.81 -18.21 -23.79
N PHE A 239 -11.84 -18.19 -22.94
CA PHE A 239 -12.43 -19.38 -22.32
C PHE A 239 -13.85 -19.68 -22.84
N GLY A 240 -14.37 -18.85 -23.74
CA GLY A 240 -15.67 -19.00 -24.39
C GLY A 240 -16.69 -17.96 -23.92
N ALA A 241 -17.61 -17.59 -24.81
CA ALA A 241 -18.51 -16.44 -24.62
C ALA A 241 -19.41 -16.49 -23.37
N GLN A 242 -19.69 -17.70 -22.87
CA GLN A 242 -20.51 -17.94 -21.68
C GLN A 242 -19.69 -18.27 -20.43
N ALA A 243 -18.35 -18.23 -20.52
CA ALA A 243 -17.50 -18.49 -19.37
C ALA A 243 -17.69 -17.41 -18.30
N GLU A 244 -17.84 -17.84 -17.05
CA GLU A 244 -17.71 -16.94 -15.92
C GLU A 244 -16.25 -16.42 -15.84
N PRO A 245 -16.03 -15.18 -15.40
CA PRO A 245 -14.67 -14.66 -15.23
C PRO A 245 -13.86 -15.54 -14.27
N TRP A 246 -12.75 -16.08 -14.77
CA TRP A 246 -11.93 -17.02 -14.01
C TRP A 246 -11.23 -16.35 -12.83
N ARG A 247 -11.14 -17.03 -11.69
CA ARG A 247 -10.33 -16.64 -10.54
C ARG A 247 -9.42 -17.81 -10.18
N PRO A 248 -8.08 -17.67 -10.22
CA PRO A 248 -7.18 -18.71 -9.71
C PRO A 248 -7.32 -18.83 -8.19
N ASP A 249 -7.48 -20.05 -7.69
CA ASP A 249 -7.82 -20.31 -6.28
C ASP A 249 -6.65 -20.13 -5.30
N TYR A 250 -5.45 -19.77 -5.77
CA TYR A 250 -4.23 -19.77 -4.95
C TYR A 250 -4.25 -18.86 -3.71
N VAL A 251 -5.17 -17.89 -3.66
CA VAL A 251 -5.37 -17.03 -2.47
C VAL A 251 -6.18 -17.71 -1.36
N ASP A 252 -6.84 -18.82 -1.68
CA ASP A 252 -7.73 -19.57 -0.78
C ASP A 252 -7.20 -20.97 -0.43
N LEU A 253 -6.12 -21.42 -1.10
CA LEU A 253 -5.48 -22.71 -0.85
C LEU A 253 -4.67 -22.72 0.45
N ASP A 254 -4.59 -23.88 1.09
CA ASP A 254 -3.62 -24.10 2.17
C ASP A 254 -2.18 -24.22 1.64
N LEU A 255 -1.19 -24.25 2.53
CA LEU A 255 0.23 -24.29 2.16
C LEU A 255 0.61 -25.55 1.35
N GLN A 256 0.05 -26.71 1.68
CA GLN A 256 0.37 -27.98 1.02
C GLN A 256 -0.27 -28.05 -0.36
N GLN A 257 -1.54 -27.66 -0.46
CA GLN A 257 -2.28 -27.53 -1.71
C GLN A 257 -1.59 -26.53 -2.64
N THR A 258 -1.17 -25.37 -2.11
CA THR A 258 -0.43 -24.36 -2.86
C THR A 258 0.87 -24.93 -3.43
N ALA A 259 1.66 -25.65 -2.62
CA ALA A 259 2.93 -26.22 -3.07
C ALA A 259 2.73 -27.27 -4.18
N ALA A 260 1.75 -28.16 -4.03
CA ALA A 260 1.45 -29.18 -5.03
C ALA A 260 0.97 -28.56 -6.36
N ALA A 261 0.01 -27.64 -6.29
CA ALA A 261 -0.53 -26.96 -7.47
C ALA A 261 0.52 -26.07 -8.16
N TYR A 262 1.42 -25.43 -7.40
CA TYR A 262 2.56 -24.69 -7.94
C TYR A 262 3.53 -25.60 -8.71
N GLY A 263 3.86 -26.77 -8.14
CA GLY A 263 4.72 -27.76 -8.82
C GLY A 263 4.11 -28.24 -10.14
N GLU A 264 2.81 -28.51 -10.16
CA GLU A 264 2.10 -28.91 -11.38
C GLU A 264 2.04 -27.77 -12.41
N THR A 265 1.76 -26.54 -11.97
CA THR A 265 1.81 -25.35 -12.83
C THR A 265 3.18 -25.21 -13.48
N ALA A 266 4.25 -25.37 -12.70
CA ALA A 266 5.61 -25.27 -13.19
C ALA A 266 5.94 -26.34 -14.24
N ARG A 267 5.49 -27.58 -14.02
CA ARG A 267 5.64 -28.69 -14.96
C ARG A 267 4.91 -28.42 -16.28
N LEU A 268 3.65 -27.99 -16.22
CA LEU A 268 2.84 -27.67 -17.40
C LEU A 268 3.44 -26.51 -18.19
N TYR A 269 3.87 -25.45 -17.50
CA TYR A 269 4.47 -24.28 -18.14
C TYR A 269 5.78 -24.64 -18.86
N ALA A 270 6.69 -25.37 -18.19
CA ALA A 270 7.95 -25.78 -18.78
C ALA A 270 7.76 -26.72 -19.98
N ALA A 271 6.79 -27.64 -19.90
CA ALA A 271 6.45 -28.51 -21.01
C ALA A 271 5.92 -27.75 -22.23
N LYS A 272 5.11 -26.70 -22.03
CA LYS A 272 4.52 -25.92 -23.12
C LYS A 272 5.50 -24.90 -23.73
N TYR A 273 6.29 -24.22 -22.92
CA TYR A 273 7.09 -23.06 -23.36
C TYR A 273 8.61 -23.30 -23.41
N GLY A 274 9.09 -24.46 -22.95
CA GLY A 274 10.52 -24.81 -23.00
C GLY A 274 11.42 -23.98 -22.08
N GLU A 275 10.86 -23.26 -21.11
CA GLU A 275 11.58 -22.42 -20.15
C GLU A 275 11.11 -22.69 -18.71
N PRO A 276 11.97 -22.46 -17.69
CA PRO A 276 11.57 -22.60 -16.29
C PRO A 276 10.38 -21.69 -15.94
N TYR A 277 9.46 -22.21 -15.12
CA TYR A 277 8.31 -21.42 -14.70
C TYR A 277 8.71 -20.26 -13.80
N ASP A 278 9.68 -20.43 -12.91
CA ASP A 278 10.09 -19.40 -11.95
C ASP A 278 11.62 -19.21 -11.90
N GLY A 279 12.02 -18.21 -11.11
CA GLY A 279 13.41 -17.86 -10.85
C GLY A 279 13.50 -16.86 -9.71
N THR A 280 14.73 -16.45 -9.34
CA THR A 280 14.99 -15.57 -8.19
C THR A 280 14.18 -14.26 -8.23
N ASP A 281 13.94 -13.70 -9.42
CA ASP A 281 13.21 -12.44 -9.58
C ASP A 281 11.68 -12.61 -9.60
N THR A 282 11.15 -13.77 -10.00
CA THR A 282 9.71 -14.00 -10.14
C THR A 282 9.09 -14.78 -8.97
N GLY A 283 9.91 -15.48 -8.19
CA GLY A 283 9.45 -16.24 -7.03
C GLY A 283 8.94 -15.36 -5.88
N TRP A 284 8.01 -15.90 -5.10
CA TRP A 284 7.51 -15.29 -3.86
C TRP A 284 8.57 -15.27 -2.76
N LEU A 285 8.61 -14.20 -1.97
CA LEU A 285 9.41 -14.16 -0.75
C LEU A 285 8.74 -14.98 0.36
N PRO A 286 9.51 -15.66 1.24
CA PRO A 286 8.95 -16.31 2.42
C PRO A 286 8.30 -15.28 3.35
N GLN A 287 7.12 -15.58 3.90
CA GLN A 287 6.39 -14.66 4.79
C GLN A 287 7.17 -14.27 6.06
N GLY A 288 8.09 -15.12 6.53
CA GLY A 288 8.92 -14.84 7.71
C GLY A 288 10.14 -13.96 7.45
N LEU A 289 10.42 -13.59 6.20
CA LEU A 289 11.55 -12.74 5.85
C LEU A 289 11.19 -11.27 6.10
N PRO A 290 11.78 -10.56 7.08
CA PRO A 290 11.41 -9.17 7.31
C PRO A 290 11.88 -8.27 6.17
N TYR A 291 11.06 -7.29 5.79
CA TYR A 291 11.52 -6.17 4.97
C TYR A 291 12.64 -5.43 5.72
N PRO A 292 13.76 -5.00 5.09
CA PRO A 292 14.92 -4.50 5.83
C PRO A 292 14.62 -3.36 6.81
N LEU A 293 13.72 -2.45 6.47
CA LEU A 293 13.29 -1.37 7.36
C LEU A 293 12.31 -1.79 8.46
N ALA A 294 11.60 -2.91 8.28
CA ALA A 294 10.66 -3.49 9.24
C ALA A 294 11.34 -4.51 10.18
N SER A 295 12.59 -4.88 9.91
CA SER A 295 13.39 -5.74 10.79
C SER A 295 13.63 -5.07 12.15
N ALA A 296 13.68 -5.87 13.23
CA ALA A 296 14.04 -5.39 14.56
C ALA A 296 15.43 -4.73 14.63
N ALA A 297 16.33 -5.07 13.69
CA ALA A 297 17.65 -4.45 13.57
C ALA A 297 17.61 -3.06 12.88
N SER A 298 16.47 -2.66 12.31
CA SER A 298 16.33 -1.38 11.63
C SER A 298 16.53 -0.21 12.60
N PRO A 299 17.28 0.84 12.22
CA PRO A 299 17.49 2.02 13.06
C PRO A 299 16.20 2.80 13.35
N ILE A 300 15.12 2.55 12.60
CA ILE A 300 13.81 3.19 12.79
C ILE A 300 12.74 2.24 13.35
N ALA A 301 13.11 0.99 13.70
CA ALA A 301 12.17 -0.01 14.21
C ALA A 301 11.35 0.49 15.40
N PHE A 302 11.96 1.27 16.30
CA PHE A 302 11.29 1.85 17.47
C PHE A 302 10.07 2.73 17.11
N ALA A 303 10.06 3.31 15.91
CA ALA A 303 9.02 4.22 15.49
C ALA A 303 7.85 3.51 14.78
N LEU A 304 8.01 2.26 14.34
CA LEU A 304 6.97 1.58 13.56
C LEU A 304 5.68 1.34 14.36
N ARG A 305 5.78 1.33 15.70
CA ARG A 305 4.62 1.28 16.60
C ARG A 305 3.56 2.35 16.32
N VAL A 306 3.91 3.48 15.70
CA VAL A 306 2.94 4.54 15.36
C VAL A 306 1.89 4.08 14.34
N PHE A 307 2.17 3.04 13.57
CA PHE A 307 1.20 2.44 12.67
C PHE A 307 0.35 1.37 13.31
N ASP A 308 0.75 0.78 14.44
CA ASP A 308 0.07 -0.39 15.01
C ASP A 308 -0.70 -0.01 16.28
N ASP A 309 -0.09 0.80 17.14
CA ASP A 309 -0.69 1.22 18.39
C ASP A 309 -1.87 2.17 18.16
N ASN A 310 -2.90 2.01 19.00
CA ASN A 310 -4.02 2.93 19.06
C ASN A 310 -3.91 3.83 20.30
N PRO A 311 -3.58 5.13 20.14
CA PRO A 311 -3.52 6.05 21.27
C PRO A 311 -4.89 6.26 21.95
N GLN A 312 -5.99 5.86 21.31
CA GLN A 312 -7.35 5.98 21.81
C GLN A 312 -7.99 4.64 22.16
N GLN A 313 -7.20 3.55 22.26
CA GLN A 313 -7.71 2.18 22.44
C GLN A 313 -8.71 2.07 23.59
N ALA A 314 -8.37 2.61 24.77
CA ALA A 314 -9.20 2.50 25.97
C ALA A 314 -10.63 3.06 25.77
N LYS A 315 -10.79 4.11 24.95
CA LYS A 315 -12.09 4.73 24.66
C LYS A 315 -12.88 3.96 23.59
N GLN A 316 -12.19 3.22 22.73
CA GLN A 316 -12.76 2.59 21.54
C GLN A 316 -12.99 1.07 21.71
N GLN A 317 -12.35 0.45 22.70
CA GLN A 317 -12.33 -1.01 22.88
C GLN A 317 -13.73 -1.63 22.92
N ALA A 318 -14.66 -1.05 23.69
CA ALA A 318 -16.01 -1.61 23.82
C ALA A 318 -16.78 -1.64 22.48
N HIS A 319 -16.54 -0.70 21.58
CA HIS A 319 -17.15 -0.69 20.25
C HIS A 319 -16.47 -1.70 19.32
N ILE A 320 -15.14 -1.80 19.41
CA ILE A 320 -14.35 -2.80 18.69
C ILE A 320 -14.79 -4.22 19.07
N ASP A 321 -14.96 -4.51 20.36
CA ASP A 321 -15.35 -5.84 20.85
C ASP A 321 -16.76 -6.22 20.40
N LYS A 322 -17.71 -5.27 20.43
CA LYS A 322 -19.07 -5.48 19.92
C LYS A 322 -19.05 -5.86 18.44
N LEU A 323 -18.27 -5.15 17.64
CA LEU A 323 -18.16 -5.46 16.22
C LEU A 323 -17.46 -6.80 15.97
N ALA A 324 -16.39 -7.11 16.73
CA ALA A 324 -15.68 -8.37 16.64
C ALA A 324 -16.57 -9.57 17.01
N ALA A 325 -17.53 -9.40 17.92
CA ALA A 325 -18.51 -10.43 18.26
C ALA A 325 -19.49 -10.71 17.11
N VAL A 326 -19.84 -9.69 16.31
CA VAL A 326 -20.73 -9.82 15.15
C VAL A 326 -19.99 -10.37 13.93
N LEU A 327 -18.73 -9.97 13.74
CA LEU A 327 -17.94 -10.30 12.56
C LEU A 327 -16.53 -10.80 12.89
N PRO A 328 -16.39 -11.93 13.60
CA PRO A 328 -15.10 -12.42 14.08
C PRO A 328 -14.07 -12.67 12.97
N GLN A 329 -14.53 -13.03 11.76
CA GLN A 329 -13.68 -13.27 10.60
C GLN A 329 -12.90 -12.04 10.12
N ALA A 330 -13.39 -10.82 10.41
CA ALA A 330 -12.64 -9.60 10.12
C ALA A 330 -11.57 -9.31 11.17
N PHE A 331 -11.56 -10.02 12.30
CA PHE A 331 -10.67 -9.81 13.46
C PHE A 331 -9.76 -11.02 13.71
N SER A 332 -9.36 -11.73 12.65
CA SER A 332 -8.60 -13.00 12.68
C SER A 332 -7.17 -12.92 13.25
N GLY A 333 -6.83 -11.86 13.99
CA GLY A 333 -5.54 -11.66 14.64
C GLY A 333 -4.65 -10.63 13.92
N PRO A 334 -3.37 -10.50 14.33
CA PRO A 334 -2.45 -9.57 13.71
C PRO A 334 -2.16 -9.98 12.27
N VAL A 335 -2.40 -9.06 11.36
CA VAL A 335 -2.13 -9.25 9.94
C VAL A 335 -0.69 -8.80 9.63
N PRO A 336 0.12 -9.63 8.94
CA PRO A 336 1.50 -9.27 8.63
C PRO A 336 1.53 -8.05 7.71
N ARG A 337 2.38 -7.09 8.06
CA ARG A 337 2.66 -5.93 7.20
C ARG A 337 3.64 -6.30 6.11
N SER A 338 3.51 -5.66 4.95
CA SER A 338 4.41 -5.86 3.82
C SER A 338 5.74 -5.14 3.96
N GLY A 339 5.76 -3.98 4.65
CA GLY A 339 6.97 -3.16 4.87
C GLY A 339 6.92 -1.76 4.29
N ALA A 340 5.85 -1.41 3.56
CA ALA A 340 5.66 -0.08 2.99
C ALA A 340 5.40 0.99 4.06
N HIS A 341 4.75 0.66 5.18
CA HIS A 341 4.67 1.53 6.35
C HIS A 341 6.06 1.93 6.86
N ALA A 342 7.00 0.99 6.91
CA ALA A 342 8.37 1.24 7.35
C ALA A 342 9.13 2.11 6.34
N LEU A 343 8.95 1.84 5.04
CA LEU A 343 9.48 2.69 3.97
C LEU A 343 8.92 4.13 4.04
N TYR A 344 7.62 4.27 4.29
CA TYR A 344 6.98 5.57 4.42
C TYR A 344 7.42 6.34 5.66
N ALA A 345 7.52 5.68 6.83
CA ALA A 345 8.07 6.30 8.03
C ALA A 345 9.51 6.78 7.81
N ALA A 346 10.35 5.98 7.14
CA ALA A 346 11.70 6.38 6.79
C ALA A 346 11.72 7.62 5.87
N TRP A 347 10.88 7.61 4.83
CA TRP A 347 10.72 8.73 3.89
C TRP A 347 10.26 10.02 4.58
N LEU A 348 9.22 9.93 5.41
CA LEU A 348 8.65 11.06 6.15
C LEU A 348 9.65 11.59 7.17
N ALA A 349 10.24 10.70 7.97
CA ALA A 349 11.22 11.07 8.98
C ALA A 349 12.42 11.80 8.36
N SER A 350 13.01 11.25 7.30
CA SER A 350 14.16 11.85 6.65
C SER A 350 13.81 13.18 5.99
N GLY A 351 12.65 13.28 5.33
CA GLY A 351 12.13 14.52 4.76
C GLY A 351 11.91 15.64 5.80
N ARG A 352 11.60 15.29 7.05
CA ARG A 352 11.48 16.26 8.16
C ARG A 352 12.85 16.62 8.76
N ALA A 353 13.79 15.68 8.76
CA ALA A 353 15.14 15.89 9.29
C ALA A 353 15.96 16.86 8.43
N ILE A 354 15.87 16.75 7.10
CA ILE A 354 16.67 17.54 6.14
C ILE A 354 16.56 19.06 6.37
N PRO A 355 15.38 19.69 6.32
CA PRO A 355 15.27 21.14 6.45
C PRO A 355 15.72 21.63 7.83
N VAL A 356 15.33 20.91 8.91
CA VAL A 356 15.72 21.27 10.29
C VAL A 356 17.24 21.23 10.44
N PHE A 357 17.88 20.19 9.93
CA PHE A 357 19.33 20.07 10.00
C PHE A 357 20.03 21.15 9.15
N ASN A 358 19.56 21.39 7.92
CA ASN A 358 20.14 22.38 7.02
C ASN A 358 20.05 23.80 7.61
N ASP A 359 18.92 24.16 8.20
CA ASP A 359 18.71 25.45 8.88
C ASP A 359 19.68 25.66 10.05
N LEU A 360 19.94 24.59 10.82
CA LEU A 360 20.81 24.65 11.98
C LEU A 360 22.31 24.60 11.63
N THR A 361 22.65 24.28 10.38
CA THR A 361 24.03 24.02 9.95
C THR A 361 24.49 24.83 8.74
N CYS A 362 23.74 25.85 8.31
CA CYS A 362 24.03 26.59 7.08
C CYS A 362 24.22 25.65 5.88
N GLY A 363 23.30 24.70 5.69
CA GLY A 363 23.37 23.72 4.59
C GLY A 363 24.52 22.73 4.75
N LYS A 364 24.67 22.13 5.94
CA LYS A 364 25.70 21.13 6.30
C LYS A 364 27.13 21.68 6.42
N CYS A 365 27.34 22.98 6.35
CA CYS A 365 28.66 23.62 6.43
C CYS A 365 29.16 23.80 7.87
N CYS A 366 28.30 24.29 8.75
CA CYS A 366 28.64 24.70 10.11
C CYS A 366 28.01 23.77 11.15
N PHE A 367 28.67 23.60 12.29
CA PHE A 367 28.04 23.05 13.52
C PHE A 367 27.42 21.64 13.41
N THR A 368 27.75 20.87 12.38
CA THR A 368 27.21 19.51 12.13
C THR A 368 27.46 18.52 13.27
N SER A 369 28.50 18.76 14.09
CA SER A 369 28.84 17.94 15.26
C SER A 369 28.18 18.40 16.58
N ARG A 370 27.54 19.58 16.61
CA ARG A 370 26.98 20.15 17.85
C ARG A 370 25.85 19.26 18.38
N LYS A 371 25.88 18.98 19.69
CA LYS A 371 24.87 18.16 20.38
C LYS A 371 23.45 18.76 20.27
N SER A 372 23.33 20.07 20.38
CA SER A 372 22.04 20.78 20.26
C SER A 372 21.41 20.60 18.88
N VAL A 373 22.20 20.64 17.81
CA VAL A 373 21.72 20.42 16.43
C VAL A 373 21.16 19.01 16.29
N ARG A 374 21.94 18.00 16.69
CA ARG A 374 21.53 16.59 16.63
C ARG A 374 20.23 16.32 17.38
N LYS A 375 20.16 16.78 18.63
CA LYS A 375 18.98 16.62 19.48
C LYS A 375 17.74 17.25 18.87
N GLU A 376 17.86 18.47 18.35
CA GLU A 376 16.74 19.18 17.76
C GLU A 376 16.26 18.52 16.46
N THR A 377 17.19 18.10 15.59
CA THR A 377 16.87 17.34 14.37
C THR A 377 16.12 16.04 14.70
N LEU A 378 16.61 15.24 15.65
CA LEU A 378 15.97 13.98 16.04
C LEU A 378 14.59 14.21 16.68
N LYS A 379 14.49 15.17 17.61
CA LYS A 379 13.23 15.53 18.27
C LYS A 379 12.14 15.88 17.24
N HIS A 380 12.44 16.77 16.30
CA HIS A 380 11.49 17.18 15.28
C HIS A 380 11.05 16.02 14.37
N THR A 381 12.01 15.19 13.98
CA THR A 381 11.80 14.04 13.10
C THR A 381 10.84 13.01 13.70
N VAL A 382 11.03 12.63 14.97
CA VAL A 382 10.20 11.60 15.59
C VAL A 382 8.85 12.13 16.07
N THR A 383 8.76 13.41 16.41
CA THR A 383 7.49 14.02 16.82
C THR A 383 6.50 14.02 15.65
N SER A 384 6.96 14.25 14.42
CA SER A 384 6.08 14.14 13.24
C SER A 384 5.57 12.72 13.03
N LEU A 385 6.30 11.66 13.40
CA LEU A 385 5.80 10.30 13.19
C LEU A 385 4.58 9.96 14.07
N VAL A 386 4.40 10.64 15.20
CA VAL A 386 3.21 10.45 16.05
C VAL A 386 1.93 10.89 15.34
N SER A 387 2.01 11.83 14.39
CA SER A 387 0.86 12.33 13.61
C SER A 387 0.15 11.20 12.85
N LEU A 388 0.92 10.21 12.37
CA LEU A 388 0.44 9.07 11.61
C LEU A 388 -0.63 8.28 12.37
N ALA A 389 -0.43 8.08 13.68
CA ALA A 389 -1.37 7.36 14.55
C ALA A 389 -2.74 8.07 14.69
N TYR A 390 -2.84 9.33 14.26
CA TYR A 390 -4.03 10.17 14.27
C TYR A 390 -4.53 10.49 12.85
N PHE A 391 -4.09 9.73 11.84
CA PHE A 391 -4.45 9.93 10.43
C PHE A 391 -3.96 11.26 9.83
N LEU A 392 -3.06 11.95 10.52
CA LEU A 392 -2.45 13.17 10.05
C LEU A 392 -1.17 12.79 9.32
N GLU A 393 -0.97 13.24 8.09
CA GLU A 393 0.20 12.90 7.25
C GLU A 393 0.24 11.45 6.75
N LEU A 394 -0.92 10.83 6.49
CA LEU A 394 -0.97 9.59 5.72
C LEU A 394 -0.86 9.88 4.22
N PRO A 395 -0.29 8.95 3.41
CA PRO A 395 -0.26 9.10 1.97
C PRO A 395 -1.62 8.67 1.39
N ALA A 396 -2.67 9.42 1.73
CA ALA A 396 -4.08 9.06 1.51
C ALA A 396 -4.63 9.49 0.14
N TRP A 397 -3.77 9.90 -0.79
CA TRP A 397 -4.12 10.18 -2.18
C TRP A 397 -3.00 9.73 -3.12
N ASP A 398 -3.38 9.33 -4.32
CA ASP A 398 -2.52 8.71 -5.33
C ASP A 398 -1.46 9.67 -5.94
N THR A 399 -1.68 10.99 -5.84
CA THR A 399 -0.74 12.05 -6.25
C THR A 399 0.10 12.58 -5.08
N HIS A 400 0.20 11.86 -3.97
CA HIS A 400 1.09 12.23 -2.88
C HIS A 400 2.56 12.02 -3.32
N ASP A 401 3.50 12.91 -2.98
CA ASP A 401 4.91 12.83 -3.41
C ASP A 401 5.53 11.44 -3.22
N TYR A 402 5.33 10.82 -2.05
CA TYR A 402 5.75 9.44 -1.78
C TYR A 402 5.17 8.42 -2.78
N MET A 403 3.90 8.56 -3.15
CA MET A 403 3.24 7.69 -4.12
C MET A 403 3.76 7.91 -5.53
N GLU A 404 4.04 9.16 -5.91
CA GLU A 404 4.65 9.47 -7.21
C GLU A 404 6.05 8.89 -7.36
N GLY A 405 6.80 8.77 -6.26
CA GLY A 405 8.07 8.06 -6.20
C GLY A 405 7.97 6.56 -6.52
N ILE A 406 6.78 5.96 -6.43
CA ILE A 406 6.49 4.58 -6.84
C ILE A 406 6.09 4.62 -8.31
N ALA A 407 7.09 4.54 -9.19
CA ALA A 407 6.89 4.65 -10.63
C ALA A 407 7.81 3.71 -11.39
N ALA A 408 7.30 3.21 -12.53
CA ALA A 408 8.08 2.35 -13.42
C ALA A 408 9.22 3.11 -14.10
N ARG A 409 10.43 2.56 -14.04
CA ARG A 409 11.65 3.15 -14.64
C ARG A 409 12.62 2.07 -15.10
N SER A 410 13.58 2.44 -15.94
CA SER A 410 14.61 1.50 -16.40
C SER A 410 15.78 1.44 -15.41
N GLY A 411 16.48 0.30 -15.37
CA GLY A 411 17.73 0.14 -14.63
C GLY A 411 17.57 -0.37 -13.20
N LEU A 412 16.37 -0.81 -12.82
CA LEU A 412 16.14 -1.51 -11.55
C LEU A 412 16.34 -3.01 -11.70
N TRP A 413 16.18 -3.54 -12.91
CA TRP A 413 16.41 -4.93 -13.25
C TRP A 413 17.57 -5.06 -14.25
N PRO A 414 18.75 -5.55 -13.82
CA PRO A 414 19.88 -5.73 -14.73
C PRO A 414 19.60 -6.86 -15.74
N SER A 415 19.45 -6.50 -17.01
CA SER A 415 19.30 -7.45 -18.11
C SER A 415 20.52 -8.38 -18.17
N GLY A 416 20.34 -9.68 -17.88
CA GLY A 416 21.41 -10.67 -17.98
C GLY A 416 22.28 -10.86 -16.73
N SER A 417 21.95 -10.21 -15.61
CA SER A 417 22.57 -10.58 -14.34
C SER A 417 22.00 -11.92 -13.89
N SER A 418 22.85 -12.95 -13.85
CA SER A 418 22.65 -14.03 -12.91
C SER A 418 22.67 -13.43 -11.51
N ARG A 419 21.53 -12.96 -11.00
CA ARG A 419 21.36 -12.87 -9.55
C ARG A 419 21.78 -14.24 -9.02
N ALA A 420 22.76 -14.24 -8.12
CA ALA A 420 23.45 -15.43 -7.66
C ALA A 420 22.46 -16.58 -7.42
N CYS A 421 22.81 -17.80 -7.84
CA CYS A 421 22.07 -19.02 -7.48
C CYS A 421 21.72 -18.96 -5.98
N GLY A 422 20.44 -18.82 -5.67
CA GLY A 422 19.98 -18.61 -4.30
C GLY A 422 18.49 -18.26 -4.22
N PRO A 423 17.89 -18.42 -3.02
CA PRO A 423 16.48 -18.13 -2.81
C PRO A 423 16.18 -16.64 -2.97
N PRO A 424 14.95 -16.27 -3.37
CA PRO A 424 14.47 -14.89 -3.35
C PRO A 424 14.71 -14.20 -1.99
N ALA A 425 15.29 -13.00 -2.00
CA ALA A 425 15.56 -12.21 -0.78
C ALA A 425 15.52 -10.69 -1.05
N PHE A 426 15.53 -9.90 0.02
CA PHE A 426 15.81 -8.46 -0.04
C PHE A 426 17.30 -8.17 0.12
N LEU A 427 17.77 -7.12 -0.53
CA LEU A 427 19.07 -6.52 -0.29
C LEU A 427 18.91 -5.21 0.50
N PRO A 428 19.88 -4.81 1.35
CA PRO A 428 19.85 -3.49 2.01
C PRO A 428 19.72 -2.33 1.01
N SER A 429 20.30 -2.47 -0.18
CA SER A 429 20.19 -1.49 -1.28
C SER A 429 18.80 -1.40 -1.91
N ASP A 430 17.95 -2.41 -1.74
CA ASP A 430 16.63 -2.42 -2.36
C ASP A 430 15.76 -1.26 -1.85
N VAL A 431 15.88 -0.94 -0.56
CA VAL A 431 15.15 0.15 0.10
C VAL A 431 15.44 1.50 -0.55
N GLU A 432 16.72 1.80 -0.77
CA GLU A 432 17.17 3.06 -1.36
C GLU A 432 16.86 3.13 -2.86
N ARG A 433 16.85 1.97 -3.54
CA ARG A 433 16.55 1.87 -4.97
C ARG A 433 15.08 1.80 -5.31
N TYR A 434 14.17 1.61 -4.34
CA TYR A 434 12.75 1.40 -4.61
C TYR A 434 12.00 2.67 -5.02
N LEU A 435 12.26 3.79 -4.34
CA LEU A 435 11.72 5.10 -4.70
C LEU A 435 12.54 5.75 -5.82
N LEU A 436 11.90 6.55 -6.68
CA LEU A 436 12.58 7.35 -7.69
C LEU A 436 13.55 8.34 -7.01
N ALA A 437 14.86 8.16 -7.26
CA ALA A 437 15.99 9.02 -6.84
C ALA A 437 15.66 10.07 -5.76
N ASP A 438 15.37 9.60 -4.55
CA ASP A 438 14.95 10.47 -3.45
C ASP A 438 16.12 10.75 -2.51
N GLU A 439 16.53 12.03 -2.41
CA GLU A 439 17.61 12.47 -1.52
C GLU A 439 17.38 12.06 -0.05
N ARG A 440 16.11 11.87 0.34
CA ARG A 440 15.72 11.41 1.68
C ARG A 440 16.28 10.03 1.99
N MET A 441 16.52 9.19 0.98
CA MET A 441 16.91 7.79 1.15
C MET A 441 18.43 7.60 1.05
N VAL A 442 19.18 8.61 0.62
CA VAL A 442 20.61 8.49 0.34
C VAL A 442 21.40 8.16 1.61
N GLY A 443 22.14 7.05 1.58
CA GLY A 443 22.94 6.55 2.71
C GLY A 443 22.20 5.59 3.63
N LEU A 444 20.91 5.32 3.37
CA LEU A 444 20.13 4.35 4.13
C LEU A 444 20.66 2.93 3.94
N ALA A 445 21.02 2.54 2.71
CA ALA A 445 21.51 1.19 2.44
C ALA A 445 22.77 0.86 3.27
N ALA A 446 23.70 1.82 3.39
CA ALA A 446 24.89 1.68 4.21
C ALA A 446 24.56 1.57 5.71
N THR A 447 23.57 2.35 6.17
CA THR A 447 23.08 2.28 7.56
C THR A 447 22.49 0.91 7.87
N LEU A 448 21.68 0.36 6.96
CA LEU A 448 21.07 -0.97 7.10
C LEU A 448 22.11 -2.10 7.05
N ALA A 449 23.11 -2.00 6.16
CA ALA A 449 24.18 -2.98 6.08
C ALA A 449 25.02 -3.05 7.37
N GLY A 450 25.26 -1.90 8.02
CA GLY A 450 25.98 -1.85 9.30
C GLY A 450 25.19 -2.45 10.48
N ALA A 451 23.86 -2.38 10.46
CA ALA A 451 23.02 -2.86 11.55
C ALA A 451 22.99 -4.41 11.70
N GLY A 452 23.19 -5.14 10.60
CA GLY A 452 23.13 -6.61 10.60
C GLY A 452 24.43 -7.33 11.00
N GLY A 453 25.55 -6.62 11.15
CA GLY A 453 26.89 -7.23 11.17
C GLY A 453 27.57 -7.37 12.54
N GLY A 454 26.96 -6.95 13.65
CA GLY A 454 27.56 -6.96 15.00
C GLY A 454 28.80 -6.05 15.18
N LYS A 455 29.42 -5.59 14.08
CA LYS A 455 30.37 -4.48 14.01
C LYS A 455 29.57 -3.19 14.05
N GLY A 456 29.99 -2.23 14.87
CA GLY A 456 29.31 -0.94 15.00
C GLY A 456 29.01 -0.31 13.64
N LEU A 457 27.85 0.36 13.54
CA LEU A 457 27.40 1.10 12.38
C LEU A 457 28.52 2.00 11.81
N GLN A 458 28.76 1.91 10.51
CA GLN A 458 29.81 2.67 9.84
C GLN A 458 29.51 4.17 9.90
N ALA A 459 30.52 4.99 10.23
CA ALA A 459 30.37 6.44 10.23
C ALA A 459 30.12 6.97 8.81
N LEU A 460 28.96 7.56 8.57
CA LEU A 460 28.59 8.19 7.30
C LEU A 460 28.89 9.70 7.35
N PRO A 461 29.50 10.30 6.31
CA PRO A 461 29.68 11.74 6.25
C PRO A 461 28.37 12.46 5.85
N PHE A 462 28.08 13.60 6.47
CA PHE A 462 26.90 14.43 6.13
C PHE A 462 26.91 14.93 4.67
N GLY A 463 28.09 15.04 4.04
CA GLY A 463 28.24 15.51 2.67
C GLY A 463 27.67 14.57 1.60
N GLY A 464 27.46 13.28 1.92
CA GLY A 464 27.02 12.27 0.95
C GLY A 464 25.75 11.51 1.34
N ALA A 465 25.07 11.90 2.42
CA ALA A 465 23.89 11.19 2.93
C ALA A 465 22.85 12.14 3.53
N ALA A 466 21.62 11.66 3.68
CA ALA A 466 20.59 12.38 4.41
C ALA A 466 20.98 12.46 5.90
N PRO A 467 20.76 13.62 6.58
CA PRO A 467 21.20 13.81 7.96
C PRO A 467 20.66 12.75 8.93
N LEU A 468 19.42 12.29 8.71
CA LEU A 468 18.81 11.27 9.57
C LEU A 468 19.64 9.99 9.63
N TRP A 469 20.07 9.48 8.46
CA TRP A 469 20.81 8.22 8.38
C TRP A 469 22.20 8.33 8.99
N VAL A 470 22.86 9.48 8.81
CA VAL A 470 24.13 9.78 9.48
C VAL A 470 23.97 9.76 11.01
N LEU A 471 22.88 10.34 11.53
CA LEU A 471 22.62 10.37 12.97
C LEU A 471 22.27 8.97 13.50
N LEU A 472 21.34 8.27 12.85
CA LEU A 472 20.88 6.96 13.28
C LEU A 472 21.90 5.83 13.03
N ALA A 473 22.96 6.09 12.26
CA ALA A 473 24.16 5.25 12.23
C ALA A 473 24.92 5.22 13.58
N GLN A 474 24.40 5.79 14.66
CA GLN A 474 24.96 5.62 16.01
C GLN A 474 23.85 5.18 16.96
N ASN A 475 24.05 4.04 17.64
CA ASN A 475 23.03 3.47 18.53
C ASN A 475 22.59 4.44 19.65
N ALA A 476 23.50 5.27 20.17
CA ALA A 476 23.17 6.29 21.15
C ALA A 476 22.10 7.29 20.66
N HIS A 477 22.13 7.65 19.38
CA HIS A 477 21.13 8.53 18.78
C HIS A 477 19.80 7.82 18.50
N VAL A 478 19.81 6.50 18.24
CA VAL A 478 18.57 5.69 18.16
C VAL A 478 17.84 5.70 19.51
N VAL A 479 18.58 5.51 20.61
CA VAL A 479 18.03 5.58 21.98
C VAL A 479 17.48 6.98 22.29
N GLU A 480 18.20 8.04 21.92
CA GLU A 480 17.74 9.43 22.10
C GLU A 480 16.46 9.71 21.29
N ALA A 481 16.41 9.28 20.03
CA ALA A 481 15.24 9.42 19.16
C ALA A 481 14.02 8.68 19.72
N LYS A 482 14.19 7.45 20.21
CA LYS A 482 13.13 6.69 20.89
C LYS A 482 12.59 7.44 22.10
N GLY A 483 13.46 7.97 22.96
CA GLY A 483 13.04 8.73 24.14
C GLY A 483 12.26 10.00 23.81
N HIS A 484 12.54 10.63 22.67
CA HIS A 484 11.75 11.75 22.16
C HIS A 484 10.37 11.31 21.63
N LEU A 485 10.30 10.18 20.90
CA LEU A 485 9.05 9.62 20.42
C LEU A 485 8.11 9.25 21.58
N ASP A 486 8.62 8.55 22.60
CA ASP A 486 7.81 8.11 23.75
C ASP A 486 7.19 9.31 24.50
N LYS A 487 7.91 10.42 24.63
CA LYS A 487 7.39 11.66 25.23
C LYS A 487 6.31 12.31 24.37
N ALA A 488 6.54 12.42 23.06
CA ALA A 488 5.57 12.98 22.13
C ALA A 488 4.29 12.11 22.06
N TRP A 489 4.44 10.79 22.11
CA TRP A 489 3.33 9.85 22.18
C TRP A 489 2.48 10.06 23.43
N ALA A 490 3.11 10.12 24.62
CA ALA A 490 2.41 10.34 25.88
C ALA A 490 1.65 11.68 25.90
N GLU A 491 2.27 12.76 25.40
CA GLU A 491 1.62 14.06 25.27
C GLU A 491 0.39 14.00 24.36
N ALA A 492 0.51 13.35 23.19
CA ALA A 492 -0.57 13.22 22.23
C ALA A 492 -1.72 12.35 22.77
N ALA A 493 -1.42 11.26 23.47
CA ALA A 493 -2.42 10.37 24.04
C ALA A 493 -3.24 11.08 25.13
N ASN A 494 -2.61 11.94 25.94
CA ASN A 494 -3.26 12.63 27.06
C ASN A 494 -4.01 13.90 26.62
N HIS A 495 -3.42 14.69 25.73
CA HIS A 495 -3.88 16.05 25.41
C HIS A 495 -4.29 16.23 23.94
N GLY A 496 -4.18 15.17 23.14
CA GLY A 496 -4.42 15.23 21.71
C GLY A 496 -3.20 15.75 20.93
N VAL A 497 -3.19 15.40 19.66
CA VAL A 497 -2.09 15.70 18.72
C VAL A 497 -1.93 17.21 18.45
N GLY A 498 -3.01 17.99 18.61
CA GLY A 498 -3.01 19.45 18.52
C GLY A 498 -2.31 20.14 19.70
N ALA A 499 -2.49 19.65 20.92
CA ALA A 499 -1.76 20.17 22.10
C ALA A 499 -0.28 19.78 22.04
N MET A 500 0.00 18.52 21.69
CA MET A 500 1.37 18.03 21.46
C MET A 500 2.12 18.87 20.42
N ARG A 501 1.43 19.33 19.36
CA ARG A 501 1.96 20.31 18.39
C ARG A 501 2.39 21.60 19.06
N ALA A 502 1.49 22.22 19.82
CA ALA A 502 1.72 23.53 20.42
C ALA A 502 2.91 23.51 21.38
N CYS A 503 3.08 22.43 22.16
CA CYS A 503 4.21 22.26 23.07
C CYS A 503 5.55 22.00 22.35
N ASN A 504 5.52 21.45 21.14
CA ASN A 504 6.72 21.11 20.36
C ASN A 504 7.11 22.15 19.30
N GLN A 505 6.33 23.21 19.12
CA GLN A 505 6.69 24.32 18.24
C GLN A 505 7.66 25.29 18.94
N PRO A 506 8.85 25.58 18.38
CA PRO A 506 9.75 26.57 18.94
C PRO A 506 9.15 27.98 18.79
N ARG A 507 9.06 28.70 19.92
CA ARG A 507 8.63 30.10 19.96
C ARG A 507 9.68 30.98 19.25
N GLY A 508 9.43 31.40 18.00
CA GLY A 508 10.17 32.53 17.40
C GLY A 508 10.70 32.47 15.95
N ARG A 509 10.40 31.46 15.11
CA ARG A 509 10.87 31.45 13.69
C ARG A 509 9.79 31.89 12.69
N ARG A 510 10.11 32.89 11.85
CA ARG A 510 9.25 33.44 10.77
C ARG A 510 9.09 32.44 9.61
N ARG A 511 7.91 32.50 8.96
CA ARG A 511 7.48 31.68 7.82
C ARG A 511 8.22 32.13 6.54
N SER A 512 8.88 31.23 5.81
CA SER A 512 9.42 31.50 4.46
C SER A 512 8.94 30.46 3.45
N PHE A 513 8.62 30.94 2.25
CA PHE A 513 7.91 30.26 1.18
C PHE A 513 8.92 29.86 0.11
N ASP A 514 9.07 28.57 -0.24
CA ASP A 514 9.66 28.21 -1.54
C ASP A 514 9.28 26.81 -2.04
N SER A 515 9.13 26.71 -3.37
CA SER A 515 9.03 25.49 -4.20
C SER A 515 7.92 24.45 -3.93
N GLY A 516 6.66 24.87 -3.80
CA GLY A 516 5.49 23.99 -4.03
C GLY A 516 5.16 22.96 -2.94
N VAL A 517 5.98 22.83 -1.91
CA VAL A 517 5.68 22.14 -0.65
C VAL A 517 5.39 23.22 0.40
N TYR A 518 4.28 23.14 1.12
CA TYR A 518 3.95 24.11 2.17
C TYR A 518 4.97 24.07 3.32
N TYR A 519 5.99 24.93 3.26
CA TYR A 519 6.90 25.22 4.37
C TYR A 519 6.30 26.30 5.27
N TYR A 520 5.51 25.92 6.26
CA TYR A 520 5.09 26.85 7.32
C TYR A 520 6.03 26.79 8.53
N GLY A 521 7.35 26.90 8.38
CA GLY A 521 8.27 26.75 9.52
C GLY A 521 8.14 25.35 10.16
N PRO A 522 8.47 25.14 11.45
CA PRO A 522 8.29 23.86 12.13
C PRO A 522 6.80 23.51 12.37
N THR A 523 5.92 23.84 11.42
CA THR A 523 4.60 23.25 11.32
C THR A 523 4.73 21.80 10.93
N TYR A 524 4.67 20.97 11.96
CA TYR A 524 3.93 19.72 11.90
C TYR A 524 2.61 19.93 11.14
N TYR A 525 2.19 18.93 10.37
CA TYR A 525 0.94 18.84 9.62
C TYR A 525 0.90 19.69 8.34
N THR A 526 1.25 19.07 7.22
CA THR A 526 0.86 19.53 5.88
C THR A 526 -0.61 19.18 5.62
N THR A 527 -1.54 19.79 6.35
CA THR A 527 -2.95 19.81 5.98
C THR A 527 -3.57 21.12 6.42
N SER A 528 -4.26 21.78 5.49
CA SER A 528 -5.02 23.01 5.69
C SER A 528 -5.86 22.95 6.99
N PRO A 529 -5.91 24.01 7.82
CA PRO A 529 -6.73 24.06 9.04
C PRO A 529 -8.22 23.78 8.83
N LEU A 530 -8.70 23.81 7.58
CA LEU A 530 -10.10 23.60 7.21
C LEU A 530 -10.63 22.18 7.42
N TYR A 531 -9.78 21.15 7.59
CA TYR A 531 -10.21 19.75 7.58
C TYR A 531 -10.32 19.06 8.95
N TYR A 532 -9.78 19.67 10.01
CA TYR A 532 -9.76 19.07 11.36
C TYR A 532 -10.23 20.03 12.45
N GLY A 533 -10.82 21.16 12.06
CA GLY A 533 -11.63 21.97 12.94
C GLY A 533 -13.03 21.39 13.02
N ASP A 534 -13.18 20.21 13.62
CA ASP A 534 -14.51 19.82 14.09
C ASP A 534 -14.46 18.94 15.34
N ALA A 535 -15.46 19.15 16.18
CA ALA A 535 -15.63 18.78 17.58
C ALA A 535 -15.66 17.25 17.88
N ALA A 536 -15.09 16.41 17.01
CA ALA A 536 -15.21 14.96 17.09
C ALA A 536 -14.10 14.26 17.91
N LEU A 537 -13.14 15.00 18.47
CA LEU A 537 -12.10 14.45 19.35
C LEU A 537 -12.12 14.99 20.79
N GLY A 538 -13.22 15.66 21.17
CA GLY A 538 -13.42 16.26 22.49
C GLY A 538 -13.64 17.76 22.39
#